data_AF-A0A848Y4L9-F1
#
_entry.id   AF-A0A848Y4L9-F1
#
_cell.length_a   1.000
_cell.length_b   1.000
_cell.length_c   1.000
_cell.angle_alpha   90.00
_cell.angle_beta   90.00
_cell.angle_gamma   90.00
#
_symmetry.space_group_name_H-M   'P 1'
#
loop_
_entity.id
_entity.type
_entity.pdbx_description
1 polymer ?
#
loop_
_entity_poly.entity_id
_entity_poly.type
_entity_poly.pdbx_seq_one_letter_code
_entity_poly.pdbx_strand_id
1 'polypeptide(L)'
;MRRVPSPGLAPRVRPFSLAVLVGLLLVVLPGCGQGSFLGNRYNNFRAYYNTFYNARQSFEQGEEQLIRVDQRVDRSRFLPVFAARQNETTQTSGPFQDAIDKSADLLRERPDSKWADDALLLIGKAYFYQGNYVGAEDKFRETVETAEGGGQAEVADEARFWLGRTLAASERFEEATGVLTEGLAREGLRPYWRARLQLALGEMYVQQRRWDDAAEALQAGVEELRDNDVAGRAQFLLGQVYEAAGAYDEAAEAYAAV
;
A
#
# COMPACT_ATOMS: atom_id res chain seq x y z
N MET A 1 36.29 -32.80 -76.27
CA MET A 1 35.34 -33.60 -75.44
C MET A 1 34.99 -32.79 -74.20
N ARG A 2 33.78 -32.18 -74.15
CA ARG A 2 33.31 -31.37 -73.00
C ARG A 2 32.66 -32.29 -71.96
N ARG A 3 33.07 -32.19 -70.69
CA ARG A 3 32.45 -32.88 -69.56
C ARG A 3 31.11 -32.21 -69.21
N VAL A 4 30.06 -33.01 -69.08
CA VAL A 4 28.76 -32.61 -68.53
C VAL A 4 28.84 -32.67 -66.99
N PRO A 5 28.35 -31.67 -66.23
CA PRO A 5 28.34 -31.73 -64.78
C PRO A 5 27.13 -32.53 -64.27
N SER A 6 27.36 -33.36 -63.26
CA SER A 6 26.33 -34.13 -62.56
C SER A 6 25.40 -33.22 -61.75
N PRO A 7 24.08 -33.48 -61.67
CA PRO A 7 23.19 -32.70 -60.83
C PRO A 7 23.43 -33.03 -59.35
N GLY A 8 23.72 -32.01 -58.55
CA GLY A 8 23.85 -32.12 -57.10
C GLY A 8 22.52 -32.50 -56.46
N LEU A 9 22.53 -33.55 -55.64
CA LEU A 9 21.41 -33.97 -54.80
C LEU A 9 21.16 -32.89 -53.74
N ALA A 10 20.01 -32.22 -53.81
CA ALA A 10 19.53 -31.37 -52.73
C ALA A 10 19.28 -32.22 -51.46
N PRO A 11 19.63 -31.73 -50.25
CA PRO A 11 19.39 -32.48 -49.02
C PRO A 11 17.88 -32.61 -48.80
N ARG A 12 17.36 -33.85 -48.86
CA ARG A 12 15.99 -34.17 -48.47
C ARG A 12 15.86 -34.03 -46.95
N VAL A 13 15.31 -32.91 -46.50
CA VAL A 13 14.85 -32.75 -45.12
C VAL A 13 13.81 -33.83 -44.87
N ARG A 14 14.06 -34.74 -43.93
CA ARG A 14 13.14 -35.84 -43.62
C ARG A 14 11.82 -35.26 -43.11
N PRO A 15 10.64 -35.66 -43.64
CA PRO A 15 9.35 -35.12 -43.22
C PRO A 15 9.06 -35.35 -41.74
N PHE A 16 9.71 -36.35 -41.13
CA PHE A 16 9.65 -36.65 -39.70
C PHE A 16 10.20 -35.51 -38.83
N SER A 17 11.24 -34.80 -39.29
CA SER A 17 11.86 -33.72 -38.53
C SER A 17 10.98 -32.46 -38.49
N LEU A 18 10.22 -32.22 -39.56
CA LEU A 18 9.26 -31.10 -39.62
C LEU A 18 8.00 -31.40 -38.79
N ALA A 19 7.52 -32.66 -38.82
CA ALA A 19 6.36 -33.09 -38.05
C ALA A 19 6.60 -33.06 -36.53
N VAL A 20 7.82 -33.40 -36.07
CA VAL A 20 8.19 -33.26 -34.66
C VAL A 20 8.29 -31.79 -34.25
N LEU A 21 8.81 -30.90 -35.12
CA LEU A 21 8.89 -29.47 -34.83
C LEU A 21 7.51 -28.81 -34.79
N VAL A 22 6.60 -29.19 -35.69
CA VAL A 22 5.20 -28.73 -35.72
C VAL A 22 4.39 -29.32 -34.56
N GLY A 23 4.65 -30.58 -34.19
CA GLY A 23 4.06 -31.21 -33.00
C GLY A 23 4.50 -30.56 -31.69
N LEU A 24 5.77 -30.19 -31.56
CA LEU A 24 6.27 -29.41 -30.42
C LEU A 24 5.68 -27.99 -30.39
N LEU A 25 5.47 -27.36 -31.54
CA LEU A 25 4.82 -26.05 -31.63
C LEU A 25 3.34 -26.11 -31.18
N LEU A 26 2.63 -27.19 -31.51
CA LEU A 26 1.22 -27.39 -31.14
C LEU A 26 1.00 -27.71 -29.65
N VAL A 27 1.99 -28.31 -28.98
CA VAL A 27 1.93 -28.59 -27.53
C VAL A 27 2.17 -27.32 -26.68
N VAL A 28 2.79 -26.28 -27.26
CA VAL A 28 3.06 -25.00 -26.55
C VAL A 28 1.88 -24.01 -26.62
N LEU A 29 0.88 -24.26 -27.48
CA LEU A 29 -0.17 -23.28 -27.79
C LEU A 29 -1.47 -23.29 -26.96
N PRO A 30 -1.76 -24.19 -25.99
CA PRO A 30 -2.98 -24.02 -25.19
C PRO A 30 -2.82 -22.99 -24.05
N GLY A 31 -1.65 -22.36 -23.90
CA GLY A 31 -1.33 -21.52 -22.74
C GLY A 31 -1.71 -20.04 -22.82
N CYS A 32 -2.28 -19.53 -23.91
CA CYS A 32 -2.46 -18.08 -24.13
C CYS A 32 -3.92 -17.58 -23.98
N GLY A 33 -4.78 -18.31 -23.27
CA GLY A 33 -6.13 -17.82 -22.89
C GLY A 33 -6.11 -17.03 -21.58
N GLN A 34 -7.07 -16.12 -21.40
CA GLN A 34 -7.38 -15.58 -20.07
C GLN A 34 -7.71 -16.74 -19.11
N GLY A 35 -7.11 -16.75 -17.92
CA GLY A 35 -7.30 -17.81 -16.91
C GLY A 35 -6.27 -18.96 -16.93
N SER A 36 -5.35 -19.01 -17.90
CA SER A 36 -4.24 -19.99 -17.89
C SER A 36 -3.08 -19.52 -16.99
N PHE A 37 -2.23 -20.44 -16.50
CA PHE A 37 -1.05 -20.08 -15.69
C PHE A 37 -0.13 -19.06 -16.38
N LEU A 38 0.21 -19.28 -17.66
CA LEU A 38 1.07 -18.37 -18.42
C LEU A 38 0.36 -17.06 -18.77
N GLY A 39 -0.93 -17.11 -19.11
CA GLY A 39 -1.76 -15.93 -19.37
C GLY A 39 -1.86 -15.02 -18.14
N ASN A 40 -2.12 -15.60 -16.96
CA ASN A 40 -2.20 -14.86 -15.69
C ASN A 40 -0.85 -14.21 -15.32
N ARG A 41 0.28 -14.89 -15.54
CA ARG A 41 1.61 -14.31 -15.30
C ARG A 41 1.93 -13.15 -16.23
N TYR A 42 1.62 -13.28 -17.52
CA TYR A 42 1.80 -12.19 -18.48
C TYR A 42 0.88 -10.99 -18.19
N ASN A 43 -0.39 -11.25 -17.85
CA ASN A 43 -1.35 -10.23 -17.45
C ASN A 43 -0.88 -9.46 -16.22
N ASN A 44 -0.36 -10.15 -15.20
CA ASN A 44 0.19 -9.54 -13.99
C ASN A 44 1.50 -8.76 -14.24
N PHE A 45 2.35 -9.23 -15.16
CA PHE A 45 3.57 -8.50 -15.55
C PHE A 45 3.23 -7.16 -16.21
N ARG A 46 2.32 -7.18 -17.18
CA ARG A 46 1.86 -5.95 -17.85
C ARG A 46 1.06 -5.05 -16.91
N ALA A 47 0.23 -5.59 -16.02
CA ALA A 47 -0.48 -4.80 -15.00
C ALA A 47 0.53 -4.04 -14.11
N TYR A 48 1.61 -4.70 -13.70
CA TYR A 48 2.64 -4.05 -12.90
C TYR A 48 3.38 -2.97 -13.68
N TYR A 49 4.07 -3.35 -14.77
CA TYR A 49 5.00 -2.44 -15.43
C TYR A 49 4.32 -1.40 -16.32
N ASN A 50 3.11 -1.66 -16.82
CA ASN A 50 2.43 -0.69 -17.67
C ASN A 50 1.60 0.31 -16.85
N THR A 51 1.01 -0.10 -15.72
CA THR A 51 0.06 0.76 -14.97
C THR A 51 0.42 0.90 -13.49
N PHE A 52 0.46 -0.18 -12.72
CA PHE A 52 0.59 -0.08 -11.25
C PHE A 52 1.89 0.56 -10.77
N TYR A 53 3.03 0.21 -11.39
CA TYR A 53 4.33 0.79 -11.05
C TYR A 53 4.32 2.31 -11.24
N ASN A 54 3.77 2.79 -12.37
CA ASN A 54 3.66 4.21 -12.66
C ASN A 54 2.68 4.93 -11.71
N ALA A 55 1.59 4.25 -11.32
CA ALA A 55 0.66 4.76 -10.32
C ALA A 55 1.37 4.96 -8.98
N ARG A 56 2.12 3.94 -8.53
CA ARG A 56 2.89 3.99 -7.28
C ARG A 56 3.97 5.06 -7.31
N GLN A 57 4.71 5.21 -8.41
CA GLN A 57 5.69 6.29 -8.57
C GLN A 57 5.04 7.69 -8.48
N SER A 58 3.87 7.86 -9.10
CA SER A 58 3.12 9.13 -9.03
C SER A 58 2.67 9.41 -7.59
N PHE A 59 2.23 8.38 -6.87
CA PHE A 59 1.85 8.51 -5.46
C PHE A 59 3.05 8.88 -4.56
N GLU A 60 4.17 8.17 -4.69
CA GLU A 60 5.43 8.45 -3.96
C GLU A 60 5.90 9.90 -4.22
N GLN A 61 5.78 10.38 -5.46
CA GLN A 61 6.06 11.79 -5.80
C GLN A 61 5.14 12.77 -5.07
N GLY A 62 3.86 12.42 -4.89
CA GLY A 62 2.91 13.20 -4.10
C GLY A 62 3.28 13.24 -2.61
N GLU A 63 3.68 12.11 -2.04
CA GLU A 63 4.16 12.04 -0.66
C GLU A 63 5.44 12.85 -0.44
N GLU A 64 6.41 12.80 -1.35
CA GLU A 64 7.62 13.63 -1.28
C GLU A 64 7.29 15.13 -1.25
N GLN A 65 6.28 15.56 -2.01
CA GLN A 65 5.85 16.96 -2.01
C GLN A 65 5.21 17.37 -0.69
N LEU A 66 4.57 16.44 0.02
CA LEU A 66 4.08 16.68 1.38
C LEU A 66 5.24 16.80 2.38
N ILE A 67 6.23 15.90 2.29
CA ILE A 67 7.39 15.87 3.19
C ILE A 67 8.24 17.15 3.06
N ARG A 68 8.46 17.65 1.83
CA ARG A 68 9.23 18.89 1.60
C ARG A 68 8.56 20.15 2.15
N VAL A 69 7.25 20.10 2.42
CA VAL A 69 6.45 21.22 2.92
C VAL A 69 6.27 21.17 4.44
N ASP A 70 6.75 20.12 5.12
CA ASP A 70 6.77 20.04 6.59
C ASP A 70 7.83 20.99 7.16
N GLN A 71 7.46 22.27 7.28
CA GLN A 71 8.31 23.36 7.74
C GLN A 71 8.25 23.47 9.27
N ARG A 72 9.44 23.38 9.89
CA ARG A 72 9.77 23.64 11.31
C ARG A 72 8.89 22.87 12.30
N VAL A 73 9.47 21.83 12.91
CA VAL A 73 8.87 21.10 14.05
C VAL A 73 8.40 22.09 15.12
N ASP A 74 7.10 22.37 15.14
CA ASP A 74 6.46 23.17 16.16
C ASP A 74 6.32 22.31 17.40
N ARG A 75 7.26 22.47 18.34
CA ARG A 75 7.30 21.71 19.60
C ARG A 75 6.09 21.99 20.50
N SER A 76 5.28 23.01 20.20
CA SER A 76 4.05 23.29 20.93
C SER A 76 2.85 22.45 20.46
N ARG A 77 3.02 21.66 19.39
CA ARG A 77 2.01 20.75 18.87
C ARG A 77 2.44 19.30 19.08
N PHE A 78 1.45 18.43 19.30
CA PHE A 78 1.67 16.99 19.25
C PHE A 78 2.19 16.60 17.86
N LEU A 79 3.30 15.89 17.83
CA LEU A 79 3.95 15.45 16.59
C LEU A 79 3.12 14.31 15.99
N PRO A 80 2.56 14.46 14.79
CA PRO A 80 1.94 13.32 14.12
C PRO A 80 3.02 12.26 13.85
N VAL A 81 2.69 10.99 14.10
CA VAL A 81 3.49 9.81 13.77
C VAL A 81 3.44 9.54 12.28
N PHE A 82 2.26 9.65 11.68
CA PHE A 82 2.07 9.45 10.25
C PHE A 82 1.83 10.78 9.53
N ALA A 83 2.32 10.91 8.30
CA ALA A 83 2.08 12.12 7.51
C ALA A 83 0.58 12.37 7.34
N ALA A 84 0.13 13.55 7.78
CA ALA A 84 -1.23 14.04 7.64
C ALA A 84 -1.25 15.22 6.65
N ARG A 85 -2.43 15.54 6.10
CA ARG A 85 -2.60 16.76 5.32
C ARG A 85 -2.49 17.96 6.26
N GLN A 86 -1.36 18.66 6.25
CA GLN A 86 -1.14 19.79 7.15
C GLN A 86 -1.62 21.15 6.58
N ASN A 87 -1.68 21.31 5.26
CA ASN A 87 -2.07 22.56 4.61
C ASN A 87 -3.03 22.31 3.43
N GLU A 88 -4.14 23.05 3.36
CA GLU A 88 -5.07 23.03 2.24
C GLU A 88 -4.44 23.58 0.94
N THR A 89 -3.40 24.40 1.08
CA THR A 89 -2.85 25.26 0.01
C THR A 89 -1.80 24.58 -0.87
N THR A 90 -1.31 23.40 -0.52
CA THR A 90 -0.34 22.68 -1.35
C THR A 90 -1.08 22.05 -2.52
N GLN A 91 -0.74 22.44 -3.75
CA GLN A 91 -1.21 21.79 -4.98
C GLN A 91 -0.56 20.40 -5.14
N THR A 92 -0.78 19.49 -4.19
CA THR A 92 -0.36 18.08 -4.29
C THR A 92 -1.36 17.23 -5.08
N SER A 93 -2.46 17.82 -5.56
CA SER A 93 -3.50 17.10 -6.30
C SER A 93 -2.98 16.44 -7.58
N GLY A 94 -1.96 16.99 -8.24
CA GLY A 94 -1.43 16.47 -9.50
C GLY A 94 -0.93 15.02 -9.39
N PRO A 95 0.15 14.73 -8.64
CA PRO A 95 0.68 13.37 -8.53
C PRO A 95 -0.32 12.36 -7.96
N PHE A 96 -1.17 12.79 -7.00
CA PHE A 96 -2.22 11.94 -6.47
C PHE A 96 -3.33 11.64 -7.50
N GLN A 97 -3.71 12.62 -8.31
CA GLN A 97 -4.66 12.40 -9.42
C GLN A 97 -4.06 11.44 -10.45
N ASP A 98 -2.80 11.63 -10.79
CA ASP A 98 -2.05 10.75 -11.67
C ASP A 98 -1.97 9.30 -11.16
N ALA A 99 -1.87 9.10 -9.85
CA ALA A 99 -1.94 7.78 -9.22
C ALA A 99 -3.35 7.18 -9.32
N ILE A 100 -4.38 8.00 -9.09
CA ILE A 100 -5.79 7.59 -9.20
C ILE A 100 -6.10 7.13 -10.62
N ASP A 101 -5.77 7.92 -11.64
CA ASP A 101 -6.10 7.64 -13.03
C ASP A 101 -5.43 6.33 -13.49
N LYS A 102 -4.15 6.14 -13.19
CA LYS A 102 -3.40 4.93 -13.58
C LYS A 102 -3.87 3.68 -12.83
N SER A 103 -4.24 3.80 -11.56
CA SER A 103 -4.85 2.71 -10.80
C SER A 103 -6.24 2.36 -11.33
N ALA A 104 -7.06 3.37 -11.67
CA ALA A 104 -8.38 3.16 -12.25
C ALA A 104 -8.30 2.48 -13.63
N ASP A 105 -7.29 2.81 -14.44
CA ASP A 105 -7.02 2.12 -15.70
C ASP A 105 -6.67 0.65 -15.48
N LEU A 106 -5.86 0.32 -14.46
CA LEU A 106 -5.58 -1.07 -14.09
C LEU A 106 -6.87 -1.83 -13.75
N LEU A 107 -7.72 -1.25 -12.90
CA LEU A 107 -8.97 -1.88 -12.49
C LEU A 107 -9.94 -2.09 -13.64
N ARG A 108 -9.99 -1.16 -14.59
CA ARG A 108 -10.85 -1.25 -15.78
C ARG A 108 -10.36 -2.28 -16.78
N GLU A 109 -9.06 -2.31 -17.05
CA GLU A 109 -8.48 -3.18 -18.07
C GLU A 109 -8.16 -4.59 -17.56
N ARG A 110 -7.91 -4.73 -16.26
CA ARG A 110 -7.36 -5.95 -15.64
C ARG A 110 -7.92 -6.19 -14.22
N PRO A 111 -9.25 -6.28 -14.07
CA PRO A 111 -9.88 -6.45 -12.76
C PRO A 111 -9.40 -7.70 -12.02
N ASP A 112 -9.07 -8.78 -12.73
CA ASP A 112 -8.59 -10.04 -12.14
C ASP A 112 -7.07 -10.05 -11.85
N SER A 113 -6.39 -8.91 -11.99
CA SER A 113 -4.95 -8.85 -11.70
C SER A 113 -4.70 -8.97 -10.20
N LYS A 114 -3.60 -9.62 -9.82
CA LYS A 114 -3.16 -9.67 -8.41
C LYS A 114 -2.93 -8.27 -7.80
N TRP A 115 -2.74 -7.24 -8.63
CA TRP A 115 -2.52 -5.86 -8.21
C TRP A 115 -3.81 -5.03 -8.15
N ALA A 116 -4.99 -5.65 -8.36
CA ALA A 116 -6.26 -4.94 -8.33
C ALA A 116 -6.51 -4.36 -6.93
N ASP A 117 -6.35 -5.15 -5.87
CA ASP A 117 -6.53 -4.66 -4.50
C ASP A 117 -5.47 -3.63 -4.12
N ASP A 118 -4.22 -3.79 -4.57
CA ASP A 118 -3.18 -2.77 -4.39
C ASP A 118 -3.53 -1.44 -5.10
N ALA A 119 -4.14 -1.51 -6.28
CA ALA A 119 -4.58 -0.34 -7.04
C ALA A 119 -5.77 0.36 -6.36
N LEU A 120 -6.76 -0.41 -5.85
CA LEU A 120 -7.85 0.12 -5.03
C LEU A 120 -7.32 0.83 -3.78
N LEU A 121 -6.40 0.16 -3.07
CA LEU A 121 -5.73 0.69 -1.91
C LEU A 121 -5.02 2.02 -2.22
N LEU A 122 -4.28 2.08 -3.34
CA LEU A 122 -3.56 3.28 -3.75
C LEU A 122 -4.49 4.45 -4.09
N ILE A 123 -5.65 4.18 -4.71
CA ILE A 123 -6.69 5.20 -4.95
C ILE A 123 -7.19 5.75 -3.61
N GLY A 124 -7.48 4.88 -2.64
CA GLY A 124 -7.92 5.29 -1.31
C GLY A 124 -6.90 6.21 -0.62
N LYS A 125 -5.60 5.84 -0.65
CA LYS A 125 -4.54 6.69 -0.08
C LYS A 125 -4.43 8.04 -0.78
N ALA A 126 -4.53 8.05 -2.12
CA ALA A 126 -4.51 9.29 -2.88
C ALA A 126 -5.69 10.20 -2.51
N TYR A 127 -6.90 9.64 -2.37
CA TYR A 127 -8.06 10.38 -1.88
C TYR A 127 -7.88 10.92 -0.47
N PHE A 128 -7.30 10.14 0.44
CA PHE A 128 -6.99 10.60 1.81
C PHE A 128 -6.10 11.85 1.76
N TYR A 129 -5.01 11.82 0.99
CA TYR A 129 -4.11 12.97 0.87
C TYR A 129 -4.72 14.16 0.11
N GLN A 130 -5.65 13.91 -0.81
CA GLN A 130 -6.47 14.95 -1.44
C GLN A 130 -7.58 15.48 -0.51
N GLY A 131 -7.75 14.93 0.69
CA GLY A 131 -8.82 15.26 1.66
C GLY A 131 -10.21 14.81 1.23
N ASN A 132 -10.32 13.98 0.19
CA ASN A 132 -11.56 13.35 -0.20
C ASN A 132 -11.82 12.14 0.71
N TYR A 133 -12.15 12.39 1.98
CA TYR A 133 -12.30 11.32 2.97
C TYR A 133 -13.47 10.38 2.68
N VAL A 134 -14.54 10.87 2.03
CA VAL A 134 -15.66 10.03 1.58
C VAL A 134 -15.18 9.01 0.54
N GLY A 135 -14.51 9.49 -0.52
CA GLY A 135 -13.97 8.59 -1.54
C GLY A 135 -12.88 7.67 -1.01
N ALA A 136 -12.07 8.15 -0.05
CA ALA A 136 -11.04 7.34 0.60
C ALA A 136 -11.66 6.19 1.41
N GLU A 137 -12.67 6.49 2.24
CA GLU A 137 -13.40 5.49 3.02
C GLU A 137 -14.00 4.41 2.12
N ASP A 138 -14.73 4.81 1.08
CA ASP A 138 -15.34 3.88 0.13
C ASP A 138 -14.30 2.90 -0.43
N LYS A 139 -13.15 3.43 -0.87
CA LYS A 139 -12.07 2.63 -1.46
C LYS A 139 -11.37 1.73 -0.46
N PHE A 140 -11.18 2.18 0.78
CA PHE A 140 -10.58 1.33 1.81
C PHE A 140 -11.52 0.22 2.25
N ARG A 141 -12.83 0.48 2.40
CA ARG A 141 -13.82 -0.57 2.71
C ARG A 141 -13.88 -1.61 1.60
N GLU A 142 -13.94 -1.17 0.34
CA GLU A 142 -13.88 -2.05 -0.83
C GLU A 142 -12.59 -2.89 -0.82
N THR A 143 -11.44 -2.27 -0.57
CA THR A 143 -10.14 -2.98 -0.49
C THR A 143 -10.13 -4.02 0.64
N VAL A 144 -10.66 -3.71 1.83
CA VAL A 144 -10.74 -4.69 2.92
C VAL A 144 -11.56 -5.90 2.49
N GLU A 145 -12.74 -5.68 1.91
CA GLU A 145 -13.63 -6.76 1.47
C GLU A 145 -12.98 -7.63 0.39
N THR A 146 -12.44 -7.01 -0.67
CA THR A 146 -11.88 -7.75 -1.81
C THR A 146 -10.57 -8.45 -1.45
N ALA A 147 -9.67 -7.79 -0.71
CA ALA A 147 -8.39 -8.36 -0.31
C ALA A 147 -8.55 -9.54 0.65
N GLU A 148 -9.56 -9.52 1.53
CA GLU A 148 -9.84 -10.66 2.41
C GLU A 148 -10.40 -11.85 1.63
N GLY A 149 -11.38 -11.61 0.75
CA GLY A 149 -11.90 -12.65 -0.14
C GLY A 149 -10.83 -13.22 -1.06
N GLY A 150 -9.84 -12.41 -1.45
CA GLY A 150 -8.72 -12.77 -2.31
C GLY A 150 -7.50 -13.36 -1.59
N GLY A 151 -7.51 -13.48 -0.26
CA GLY A 151 -6.38 -14.01 0.52
C GLY A 151 -5.17 -13.07 0.62
N GLN A 152 -5.35 -11.77 0.38
CA GLN A 152 -4.34 -10.72 0.46
C GLN A 152 -4.39 -10.01 1.82
N ALA A 153 -4.24 -10.76 2.91
CA ALA A 153 -4.41 -10.26 4.28
C ALA A 153 -3.60 -8.99 4.59
N GLU A 154 -2.38 -8.87 4.05
CA GLU A 154 -1.52 -7.71 4.25
C GLU A 154 -2.07 -6.43 3.63
N VAL A 155 -2.73 -6.54 2.47
CA VAL A 155 -3.40 -5.42 1.79
C VAL A 155 -4.64 -5.01 2.57
N ALA A 156 -5.39 -5.99 3.10
CA ALA A 156 -6.54 -5.73 3.96
C ALA A 156 -6.14 -5.04 5.28
N ASP A 157 -5.05 -5.48 5.93
CA ASP A 157 -4.55 -4.87 7.16
C ASP A 157 -4.05 -3.43 6.92
N GLU A 158 -3.41 -3.19 5.78
CA GLU A 158 -3.07 -1.82 5.35
C GLU A 158 -4.32 -0.97 5.16
N ALA A 159 -5.32 -1.49 4.45
CA ALA A 159 -6.56 -0.78 4.19
C ALA A 159 -7.31 -0.43 5.48
N ARG A 160 -7.31 -1.32 6.49
CA ARG A 160 -7.85 -1.03 7.84
C ARG A 160 -7.11 0.11 8.52
N PHE A 161 -5.79 0.10 8.47
CA PHE A 161 -4.97 1.17 9.02
C PHE A 161 -5.34 2.52 8.39
N TRP A 162 -5.45 2.58 7.07
CA TRP A 162 -5.84 3.82 6.39
C TRP A 162 -7.30 4.20 6.58
N LEU A 163 -8.21 3.23 6.68
CA LEU A 163 -9.62 3.46 6.99
C LEU A 163 -9.78 4.08 8.38
N GLY A 164 -9.12 3.53 9.40
CA GLY A 164 -9.12 4.11 10.75
C GLY A 164 -8.61 5.55 10.75
N ARG A 165 -7.51 5.83 10.05
CA ARG A 165 -6.97 7.19 9.91
C ARG A 165 -7.93 8.13 9.16
N THR A 166 -8.61 7.63 8.13
CA THR A 166 -9.59 8.41 7.34
C THR A 166 -10.82 8.78 8.18
N LEU A 167 -11.32 7.83 8.95
CA LEU A 167 -12.44 8.05 9.88
C LEU A 167 -12.05 9.04 10.98
N ALA A 168 -10.85 8.91 11.56
CA ALA A 168 -10.34 9.84 12.55
C ALA A 168 -10.15 11.26 11.98
N ALA A 169 -9.62 11.38 10.76
CA ALA A 169 -9.50 12.68 10.06
C ALA A 169 -10.86 13.31 9.73
N SER A 170 -11.94 12.52 9.73
CA SER A 170 -13.33 12.96 9.59
C SER A 170 -14.05 13.11 10.93
N GLU A 171 -13.30 13.12 12.05
CA GLU A 171 -13.81 13.22 13.44
C GLU A 171 -14.77 12.09 13.86
N ARG A 172 -14.81 10.98 13.10
CA ARG A 172 -15.63 9.78 13.38
C ARG A 172 -14.86 8.79 14.25
N PHE A 173 -14.51 9.24 15.46
CA PHE A 173 -13.61 8.51 16.36
C PHE A 173 -14.12 7.14 16.81
N GLU A 174 -15.42 6.98 17.03
CA GLU A 174 -15.99 5.69 17.44
C GLU A 174 -15.82 4.62 16.35
N GLU A 175 -16.14 4.97 15.10
CA GLU A 175 -15.95 4.07 13.96
C GLU A 175 -14.48 3.80 13.68
N ALA A 176 -13.62 4.82 13.80
CA ALA A 176 -12.17 4.65 13.69
C ALA A 176 -11.64 3.66 14.72
N THR A 177 -12.08 3.78 15.97
CA THR A 177 -11.72 2.86 17.06
C THR A 177 -12.18 1.43 16.74
N GLY A 178 -13.42 1.27 16.28
CA GLY A 178 -13.97 -0.04 15.90
C GLY A 178 -13.12 -0.72 14.82
N VAL A 179 -12.84 -0.02 13.71
CA VAL A 179 -12.03 -0.57 12.61
C VAL A 179 -10.63 -0.97 13.06
N LEU A 180 -9.96 -0.12 13.86
CA LEU A 180 -8.60 -0.39 14.31
C LEU A 180 -8.53 -1.55 15.31
N THR A 181 -9.46 -1.61 16.27
CA THR A 181 -9.50 -2.69 17.27
C THR A 181 -9.92 -4.02 16.67
N GLU A 182 -10.87 -4.04 15.73
CA GLU A 182 -11.18 -5.22 14.93
C GLU A 182 -9.97 -5.70 14.14
N GLY A 183 -9.20 -4.78 13.53
CA GLY A 183 -7.94 -5.08 12.86
C GLY A 183 -6.91 -5.72 13.80
N LEU A 184 -6.74 -5.17 15.00
CA LEU A 184 -5.82 -5.67 16.02
C LEU A 184 -6.20 -7.06 16.55
N ALA A 185 -7.50 -7.39 16.56
CA ALA A 185 -8.01 -8.68 17.02
C ALA A 185 -7.88 -9.81 15.99
N ARG A 186 -7.42 -9.53 14.77
CA ARG A 186 -7.31 -10.54 13.71
C ARG A 186 -6.25 -11.59 13.99
N GLU A 187 -6.62 -12.84 13.76
CA GLU A 187 -5.65 -13.94 13.73
C GLU A 187 -4.66 -13.76 12.58
N GLY A 188 -3.37 -14.00 12.86
CA GLY A 188 -2.32 -13.90 11.86
C GLY A 188 -1.87 -12.46 11.52
N LEU A 189 -2.36 -11.45 12.24
CA LEU A 189 -1.88 -10.07 12.09
C LEU A 189 -0.36 -10.01 12.30
N ARG A 190 0.35 -9.49 11.29
CA ARG A 190 1.81 -9.39 11.33
C ARG A 190 2.25 -8.25 12.26
N PRO A 191 3.40 -8.37 12.95
CA PRO A 191 3.92 -7.32 13.84
C PRO A 191 4.00 -5.94 13.17
N TYR A 192 4.39 -5.88 11.90
CA TYR A 192 4.44 -4.63 11.13
C TYR A 192 3.09 -3.89 11.13
N TRP A 193 1.99 -4.59 10.88
CA TRP A 193 0.65 -3.98 10.86
C TRP A 193 0.09 -3.79 12.25
N ARG A 194 0.36 -4.70 13.19
CA ARG A 194 -0.03 -4.52 14.60
C ARG A 194 0.53 -3.23 15.17
N ALA A 195 1.83 -3.00 15.01
CA ALA A 195 2.48 -1.79 15.46
C ALA A 195 1.83 -0.53 14.86
N ARG A 196 1.57 -0.51 13.54
CA ARG A 196 0.98 0.65 12.86
C ARG A 196 -0.47 0.90 13.26
N LEU A 197 -1.27 -0.15 13.46
CA LEU A 197 -2.64 -0.02 13.96
C LEU A 197 -2.66 0.53 15.39
N GLN A 198 -1.75 0.07 16.26
CA GLN A 198 -1.59 0.62 17.61
C GLN A 198 -1.19 2.10 17.59
N LEU A 199 -0.22 2.48 16.76
CA LEU A 199 0.19 3.88 16.63
C LEU A 199 -0.94 4.78 16.08
N ALA A 200 -1.73 4.30 15.12
CA ALA A 200 -2.89 5.04 14.62
C ALA A 200 -3.97 5.21 15.70
N LEU A 201 -4.18 4.19 16.53
CA LEU A 201 -5.10 4.25 17.67
C LEU A 201 -4.61 5.25 18.72
N GLY A 202 -3.30 5.25 19.01
CA GLY A 202 -2.64 6.21 19.88
C GLY A 202 -2.82 7.65 19.41
N GLU A 203 -2.49 7.96 18.15
CA GLU A 203 -2.71 9.30 17.57
C GLU A 203 -4.18 9.76 17.66
N MET A 204 -5.12 8.84 17.44
CA MET A 204 -6.54 9.13 17.55
C MET A 204 -6.95 9.43 19.00
N TYR A 205 -6.37 8.75 20.00
CA TYR A 205 -6.59 9.06 21.41
C TYR A 205 -5.96 10.39 21.83
N VAL A 206 -4.81 10.76 21.26
CA VAL A 206 -4.23 12.10 21.43
C VAL A 206 -5.19 13.19 20.98
N GLN A 207 -5.84 13.02 19.81
CA GLN A 207 -6.83 13.98 19.32
C GLN A 207 -8.03 14.13 20.26
N GLN A 208 -8.42 13.04 20.92
CA GLN A 208 -9.52 13.00 21.90
C GLN A 208 -9.09 13.41 23.31
N ARG A 209 -7.81 13.73 23.53
CA ARG A 209 -7.23 14.04 24.85
C ARG A 209 -7.34 12.90 25.87
N ARG A 210 -7.38 11.67 25.38
CA ARG A 210 -7.41 10.44 26.19
C ARG A 210 -5.98 9.98 26.44
N TRP A 211 -5.31 10.62 27.39
CA TRP A 211 -3.86 10.48 27.56
C TRP A 211 -3.42 9.08 27.98
N ASP A 212 -4.14 8.44 28.90
CA ASP A 212 -3.81 7.09 29.36
C ASP A 212 -3.94 6.07 28.22
N ASP A 213 -5.07 6.12 27.50
CA ASP A 213 -5.31 5.25 26.33
C ASP A 213 -4.29 5.51 25.21
N ALA A 214 -3.92 6.78 24.99
CA ALA A 214 -2.92 7.16 24.00
C ALA A 214 -1.55 6.60 24.37
N ALA A 215 -1.14 6.70 25.64
CA ALA A 215 0.15 6.20 26.11
C ALA A 215 0.23 4.67 25.94
N GLU A 216 -0.81 3.94 26.34
CA GLU A 216 -0.87 2.47 26.20
C GLU A 216 -0.75 2.05 24.73
N ALA A 217 -1.54 2.65 23.84
CA ALA A 217 -1.53 2.31 22.42
C ALA A 217 -0.20 2.71 21.74
N LEU A 218 0.35 3.88 22.06
CA LEU A 218 1.63 4.32 21.49
C LEU A 218 2.78 3.42 21.95
N GLN A 219 2.85 3.07 23.23
CA GLN A 219 3.87 2.18 23.78
C GLN A 219 3.83 0.80 23.09
N ALA A 220 2.65 0.20 23.01
CA ALA A 220 2.47 -1.08 22.32
C ALA A 220 2.90 -1.01 20.84
N GLY A 221 2.68 0.13 20.19
CA GLY A 221 3.12 0.38 18.83
C GLY A 221 4.64 0.48 18.69
N VAL A 222 5.32 1.22 19.58
CA VAL A 222 6.77 1.43 19.51
C VAL A 222 7.54 0.12 19.76
N GLU A 223 7.13 -0.69 20.72
CA GLU A 223 7.84 -1.93 21.10
C GLU A 223 7.97 -2.93 19.95
N GLU A 224 6.99 -2.96 19.03
CA GLU A 224 6.99 -3.87 17.88
C GLU A 224 7.57 -3.25 16.59
N LEU A 225 7.82 -1.93 16.58
CA LEU A 225 8.20 -1.23 15.36
C LEU A 225 9.69 -1.40 15.02
N ARG A 226 9.98 -1.62 13.74
CA ARG A 226 11.36 -1.71 13.22
C ARG A 226 11.78 -0.53 12.34
N ASP A 227 10.84 0.35 12.03
CA ASP A 227 11.07 1.55 11.22
C ASP A 227 11.56 2.66 12.15
N ASN A 228 12.84 3.03 12.04
CA ASN A 228 13.47 3.99 12.96
C ASN A 228 12.85 5.39 12.89
N ASP A 229 12.39 5.82 11.72
CA ASP A 229 11.83 7.17 11.54
C ASP A 229 10.44 7.25 12.19
N VAL A 230 9.60 6.24 11.94
CA VAL A 230 8.28 6.16 12.57
C VAL A 230 8.40 5.87 14.07
N ALA A 231 9.37 5.05 14.49
CA ALA A 231 9.62 4.76 15.91
C ALA A 231 10.04 6.02 16.66
N GLY A 232 10.99 6.80 16.13
CA GLY A 232 11.42 8.05 16.74
C GLY A 232 10.29 9.07 16.87
N ARG A 233 9.43 9.20 15.84
CA ARG A 233 8.25 10.08 15.90
C ARG A 233 7.21 9.61 16.92
N ALA A 234 6.92 8.30 16.94
CA ALA A 234 6.01 7.70 17.91
C ALA A 234 6.51 7.84 19.34
N GLN A 235 7.80 7.62 19.57
CA GLN A 235 8.43 7.75 20.87
C GLN A 235 8.44 9.21 21.34
N PHE A 236 8.69 10.16 20.44
CA PHE A 236 8.57 11.59 20.75
C PHE A 236 7.11 11.95 21.11
N LEU A 237 6.14 11.49 20.33
CA LEU A 237 4.72 11.71 20.62
C LEU A 237 4.33 11.09 21.98
N LEU A 238 4.82 9.90 22.29
CA LEU A 238 4.60 9.25 23.59
C LEU A 238 5.12 10.12 24.74
N GLY A 239 6.30 10.72 24.60
CA GLY A 239 6.81 11.70 25.56
C GLY A 239 5.89 12.91 25.74
N GLN A 240 5.35 13.45 24.64
CA GLN A 240 4.38 14.56 24.71
C GLN A 240 3.07 14.15 25.39
N VAL A 241 2.62 12.90 25.20
CA VAL A 241 1.44 12.35 25.86
C VAL A 241 1.66 12.21 27.36
N TYR A 242 2.79 11.67 27.79
CA TYR A 242 3.15 11.58 29.20
C TYR A 242 3.26 12.95 29.86
N GLU A 243 3.88 13.92 29.18
CA GLU A 243 3.94 15.31 29.65
C GLU A 243 2.54 15.92 29.83
N ALA A 244 1.63 15.69 28.86
CA ALA A 244 0.25 16.14 28.95
C ALA A 244 -0.57 15.43 30.05
N ALA A 245 -0.20 14.19 30.40
CA ALA A 245 -0.75 13.45 31.53
C ALA A 245 -0.15 13.84 32.89
N GLY A 246 0.94 14.62 32.91
CA GLY A 246 1.68 14.97 34.13
C GLY A 246 2.67 13.90 34.61
N ALA A 247 2.92 12.87 33.79
CA ALA A 247 3.84 11.77 34.02
C ALA A 247 5.26 12.17 33.55
N TYR A 248 5.90 13.08 34.29
CA TYR A 248 7.14 13.73 33.83
C TYR A 248 8.36 12.81 33.77
N ASP A 249 8.43 11.78 34.62
CA ASP A 249 9.53 10.83 34.62
C ASP A 249 9.46 9.95 33.36
N GLU A 250 8.27 9.42 33.05
CA GLU A 250 7.97 8.66 31.84
C GLU A 250 8.16 9.50 30.57
N ALA A 251 7.78 10.79 30.61
CA ALA A 251 8.03 11.72 29.52
C ALA A 251 9.52 11.88 29.23
N ALA A 252 10.35 12.02 30.28
CA ALA A 252 11.79 12.16 30.14
C ALA A 252 12.43 10.88 29.56
N GLU A 253 12.00 9.70 30.01
CA GLU A 253 12.44 8.42 29.45
C GLU A 253 12.06 8.29 27.97
N ALA A 254 10.82 8.66 27.62
CA ALA A 254 10.34 8.60 26.26
C ALA A 254 11.17 9.53 25.34
N TYR A 255 11.36 10.79 25.72
CA TYR A 255 12.18 11.72 24.95
C TYR A 255 13.65 11.31 24.82
N ALA A 256 14.22 10.61 25.80
CA ALA A 256 15.60 10.13 25.76
C ALA A 256 15.81 8.93 24.81
N ALA A 257 14.73 8.27 24.38
CA ALA A 257 14.78 7.11 23.50
C ALA A 257 14.63 7.46 22.01
N VAL A 258 14.50 8.74 21.66
CA VAL A 258 14.47 9.27 20.28
C VAL A 258 15.89 9.53 19.76
#